data_AF-A0A4S4E8W3-F1
#
_entry.id   AF-A0A4S4E8W3-F1
#
_cell.length_a   1.000
_cell.length_b   1.000
_cell.length_c   1.000
_cell.angle_alpha   90.00
_cell.angle_beta   90.00
_cell.angle_gamma   90.00
#
_symmetry.space_group_name_H-M   'P 1'
#
loop_
_entity.id
_entity.type
_entity.pdbx_description
1 polymer ?
#
loop_
_entity_poly.entity_id
_entity_poly.type
_entity_poly.pdbx_seq_one_letter_code
_entity_poly.pdbx_strand_id
1 'polypeptide(L)'
;MDVPSNLEVPSFESKLPFQAIILVTIFIALLGAYLKLNFSLHRGKNLPPGSYGFPIVGQTLTFLKAQKQNEPDKWIADRVAKYGPVFKTSLVGSKAVVVTGQAGNRLVFSGGDNGIVSNLPKSSGSIFGKHSIFEVSGSKHKLIRGAMMNFLRPESLQRFVGEMDLLVKQQLFQVISYNPYIYFGN
;
A
#
# COMPACT_ATOMS: atom_id res chain seq x y z
N MET A 1 -5.01 -15.43 -78.31
CA MET A 1 -4.07 -15.75 -77.22
C MET A 1 -4.04 -14.53 -76.34
N ASP A 2 -4.93 -14.51 -75.34
CA ASP A 2 -5.10 -13.38 -74.44
C ASP A 2 -4.11 -13.50 -73.29
N VAL A 3 -3.26 -12.49 -73.15
CA VAL A 3 -2.39 -12.34 -71.97
C VAL A 3 -3.25 -11.69 -70.89
N PRO A 4 -3.50 -12.35 -69.74
CA PRO A 4 -4.27 -11.71 -68.69
C PRO A 4 -3.45 -10.61 -68.03
N SER A 5 -3.96 -9.39 -68.15
CA SER A 5 -3.63 -8.24 -67.33
C SER A 5 -4.04 -8.46 -65.86
N ASN A 6 -3.21 -7.97 -64.95
CA ASN A 6 -3.47 -7.69 -63.53
C ASN A 6 -3.49 -8.89 -62.58
N LEU A 7 -2.30 -9.23 -62.09
CA LEU A 7 -2.12 -9.65 -60.70
C LEU A 7 -1.75 -8.40 -59.89
N GLU A 8 -2.77 -7.71 -59.35
CA GLU A 8 -2.55 -6.74 -58.28
C GLU A 8 -1.98 -7.49 -57.07
N VAL A 9 -0.68 -7.34 -56.85
CA VAL A 9 -0.02 -7.81 -55.63
C VAL A 9 -0.56 -6.92 -54.49
N PRO A 10 -1.14 -7.49 -53.41
CA PRO A 10 -1.78 -6.69 -52.38
C PRO A 10 -0.74 -5.83 -51.68
N SER A 11 -0.83 -4.51 -51.88
CA SER A 11 0.01 -3.48 -51.26
C SER A 11 -0.25 -3.30 -49.74
N PHE A 12 -0.85 -4.30 -49.10
CA PHE A 12 -1.35 -4.25 -47.73
C PHE A 12 -0.29 -4.65 -46.69
N GLU A 13 0.63 -5.57 -47.01
CA GLU A 13 1.61 -6.11 -46.06
C GLU A 13 2.73 -5.13 -45.66
N SER A 14 3.06 -4.14 -46.49
CA SER A 14 4.25 -3.28 -46.28
C SER A 14 4.03 -2.08 -45.35
N LYS A 15 2.78 -1.68 -45.09
CA LYS A 15 2.47 -0.49 -44.26
C LYS A 15 2.34 -0.80 -42.77
N LEU A 16 1.91 -2.02 -42.42
CA LEU A 16 1.82 -2.52 -41.05
C LEU A 16 3.16 -2.48 -40.27
N PRO A 17 4.30 -2.96 -40.81
CA PRO A 17 5.56 -2.93 -40.08
C PRO A 17 6.08 -1.50 -39.84
N PHE A 18 5.89 -0.60 -40.81
CA PHE A 18 6.32 0.80 -40.68
C PHE A 18 5.53 1.55 -39.60
N GLN A 19 4.20 1.38 -39.58
CA GLN A 19 3.35 1.95 -38.54
C GLN A 19 3.69 1.40 -37.15
N ALA A 20 3.96 0.09 -37.03
CA ALA A 20 4.38 -0.51 -35.78
C ALA A 20 5.71 0.06 -35.28
N ILE A 21 6.70 0.26 -36.16
CA ILE A 21 8.01 0.85 -35.81
C ILE A 21 7.84 2.29 -35.29
N ILE A 22 6.99 3.09 -35.94
CA ILE A 22 6.70 4.46 -35.49
C ILE A 22 6.07 4.44 -34.09
N LEU A 23 5.06 3.60 -33.86
CA LEU A 23 4.39 3.48 -32.56
C LEU A 23 5.35 3.03 -31.45
N VAL A 24 6.22 2.05 -31.74
CA VAL A 24 7.23 1.57 -30.79
C VAL A 24 8.24 2.68 -30.48
N THR A 25 8.69 3.42 -31.48
CA THR A 25 9.65 4.51 -31.29
C THR A 25 9.05 5.65 -30.45
N ILE A 26 7.80 6.03 -30.73
CA ILE A 26 7.06 7.01 -29.93
C ILE A 26 6.88 6.50 -28.50
N PHE A 27 6.52 5.23 -28.32
CA PHE A 27 6.36 4.63 -26.99
C PHE A 27 7.67 4.66 -26.20
N ILE A 28 8.79 4.28 -26.80
CA ILE A 28 10.12 4.33 -26.16
C ILE A 28 10.51 5.77 -25.82
N ALA A 29 10.26 6.73 -26.72
CA ALA A 29 10.55 8.15 -26.47
C ALA A 29 9.70 8.72 -25.33
N LEU A 30 8.40 8.43 -25.32
CA LEU A 30 7.48 8.83 -24.24
C LEU A 30 7.87 8.17 -22.91
N LEU A 31 8.22 6.88 -22.93
CA LEU A 31 8.69 6.17 -21.75
C LEU A 31 10.00 6.78 -21.24
N GLY A 32 10.99 7.01 -22.11
CA GLY A 32 12.25 7.65 -21.75
C GLY A 32 12.06 9.04 -21.16
N ALA A 33 11.19 9.86 -21.75
CA ALA A 33 10.83 11.17 -21.23
C ALA A 33 10.13 11.07 -19.86
N TYR A 34 9.16 10.16 -19.73
CA TYR A 34 8.44 9.90 -18.48
C TYR A 34 9.39 9.45 -17.36
N LEU A 35 10.32 8.54 -17.67
CA LEU A 35 11.36 8.09 -16.74
C LEU A 35 12.27 9.26 -16.35
N LYS A 36 12.77 10.03 -17.33
CA LYS A 36 13.66 11.17 -17.07
C LYS A 36 12.98 12.24 -16.21
N LEU A 37 11.71 12.55 -16.47
CA LEU A 37 10.93 13.48 -15.64
C LEU A 37 10.76 12.94 -14.22
N ASN A 38 10.42 11.65 -14.09
CA ASN A 38 10.30 11.01 -12.78
C ASN A 38 11.63 10.92 -12.02
N PHE A 39 12.78 10.81 -12.68
CA PHE A 39 14.08 10.82 -11.98
C PHE A 39 14.56 12.24 -11.67
N SER A 40 14.40 13.18 -12.60
CA SER A 40 14.90 14.55 -12.49
C SER A 40 14.15 15.37 -11.44
N LEU A 41 12.82 15.18 -11.32
CA LEU A 41 12.01 15.90 -10.32
C LEU A 41 12.36 15.53 -8.87
N HIS A 42 13.11 14.45 -8.64
CA HIS A 42 13.32 13.89 -7.30
C HIS A 42 14.76 14.03 -6.79
N ARG A 43 15.56 14.87 -7.44
CA ARG A 43 16.92 15.24 -7.02
C ARG A 43 16.90 16.41 -6.01
N GLY A 44 16.14 16.27 -4.93
CA GLY A 44 16.18 17.21 -3.80
C GLY A 44 17.47 17.04 -3.00
N LYS A 45 18.17 18.14 -2.71
CA LYS A 45 19.50 18.11 -2.05
C LYS A 45 19.48 17.62 -0.58
N ASN A 46 18.32 17.53 0.07
CA ASN A 46 18.19 17.22 1.50
C ASN A 46 17.22 16.06 1.82
N LEU A 47 17.03 15.10 0.92
CA LEU A 47 16.17 13.94 1.20
C LEU A 47 16.92 12.87 2.01
N PRO A 48 16.21 12.13 2.89
CA PRO A 48 16.78 10.94 3.52
C PRO A 48 17.36 9.97 2.48
N PRO A 49 18.33 9.13 2.88
CA PRO A 49 18.81 8.02 2.06
C PRO A 49 17.67 7.09 1.68
N GLY A 50 17.87 6.26 0.66
CA GLY A 50 16.85 5.33 0.17
C GLY A 50 16.54 5.48 -1.32
N SER A 51 15.60 4.67 -1.80
CA SER A 51 15.23 4.58 -3.20
C SER A 51 13.73 4.58 -3.37
N TYR A 52 13.22 5.31 -4.36
CA TYR A 52 11.82 5.21 -4.74
C TYR A 52 11.50 3.91 -5.49
N GLY A 53 12.48 3.10 -5.87
CA GLY A 53 12.28 1.85 -6.59
C GLY A 53 11.94 2.07 -8.06
N PHE A 54 11.18 1.14 -8.63
CA PHE A 54 10.77 1.23 -10.04
C PHE A 54 9.80 2.40 -10.28
N PRO A 55 9.79 2.97 -11.49
CA PRO A 55 8.78 3.94 -11.91
C PRO A 55 7.37 3.40 -11.66
N ILE A 56 6.44 4.27 -11.23
CA ILE A 56 5.02 3.96 -10.93
C ILE A 56 4.84 3.06 -9.70
N VAL A 57 5.32 1.81 -9.75
CA VAL A 57 5.07 0.80 -8.70
C VAL A 57 5.99 0.94 -7.49
N GLY A 58 7.09 1.66 -7.63
CA GLY A 58 8.05 1.89 -6.56
C GLY A 58 8.65 0.59 -6.01
N GLN A 59 8.63 0.45 -4.68
CA GLN A 59 9.02 -0.78 -3.98
C GLN A 59 7.82 -1.66 -3.58
N THR A 60 6.60 -1.29 -4.00
CA THR A 60 5.34 -1.92 -3.58
C THR A 60 5.32 -3.43 -3.80
N LEU A 61 5.80 -3.92 -4.95
CA LEU A 61 5.80 -5.35 -5.25
C LEU A 61 6.66 -6.14 -4.27
N THR A 62 7.83 -5.62 -3.90
CA THR A 62 8.71 -6.27 -2.92
C THR A 62 8.10 -6.26 -1.53
N PHE A 63 7.38 -5.19 -1.18
CA PHE A 63 6.67 -5.10 0.10
C PHE A 63 5.49 -6.08 0.15
N LEU A 64 4.68 -6.15 -0.90
CA LEU A 64 3.57 -7.10 -1.01
C LEU A 64 4.06 -8.55 -1.00
N LYS A 65 5.21 -8.84 -1.62
CA LYS A 65 5.83 -10.15 -1.52
C LYS A 65 6.18 -10.49 -0.07
N ALA A 66 6.81 -9.57 0.65
CA ALA A 66 7.14 -9.77 2.06
C ALA A 66 5.89 -9.96 2.93
N GLN A 67 4.82 -9.19 2.69
CA GLN A 67 3.51 -9.37 3.34
C GLN A 67 2.95 -10.78 3.10
N LYS A 68 2.97 -11.26 1.85
CA LYS A 68 2.52 -12.63 1.50
C LYS A 68 3.36 -13.72 2.15
N GLN A 69 4.63 -13.44 2.41
CA GLN A 69 5.55 -14.34 3.10
C GLN A 69 5.49 -14.22 4.62
N ASN A 70 4.63 -13.33 5.15
CA ASN A 70 4.56 -12.99 6.57
C ASN A 70 5.91 -12.48 7.15
N GLU A 71 6.70 -11.79 6.32
CA GLU A 71 7.99 -11.18 6.69
C GLU A 71 8.04 -9.64 6.45
N PRO A 72 6.98 -8.85 6.73
CA PRO A 72 7.01 -7.41 6.44
C PRO A 72 7.97 -6.62 7.32
N ASP A 73 8.23 -7.11 8.53
CA ASP A 73 9.22 -6.61 9.47
C ASP A 73 10.64 -6.75 8.92
N LYS A 74 10.98 -7.91 8.35
CA LYS A 74 12.26 -8.15 7.68
C LYS A 74 12.47 -7.20 6.50
N TRP A 75 11.42 -6.94 5.71
CA TRP A 75 11.50 -5.96 4.62
C TRP A 75 11.89 -4.57 5.12
N ILE A 76 11.39 -4.16 6.28
CA ILE A 76 11.79 -2.90 6.94
C ILE A 76 13.22 -3.00 7.47
N ALA A 77 13.55 -4.09 8.17
CA ALA A 77 14.87 -4.31 8.77
C ALA A 77 16.00 -4.25 7.71
N ASP A 78 15.82 -4.90 6.56
CA ASP A 78 16.78 -4.86 5.45
C ASP A 78 17.04 -3.43 4.95
N ARG A 79 16.01 -2.57 4.97
CA ARG A 79 16.11 -1.17 4.54
C ARG A 79 16.72 -0.30 5.62
N VAL A 80 16.44 -0.57 6.88
CA VAL A 80 17.11 0.08 8.00
C VAL A 80 18.61 -0.26 7.99
N ALA A 81 18.98 -1.52 7.74
CA ALA A 81 20.37 -1.93 7.61
C ALA A 81 21.07 -1.24 6.43
N LYS A 82 20.36 -1.05 5.31
CA LYS A 82 20.92 -0.47 4.09
C LYS A 82 20.97 1.07 4.07
N TYR A 83 19.95 1.73 4.60
CA TYR A 83 19.73 3.17 4.47
C TYR A 83 19.71 3.90 5.82
N GLY A 84 19.69 3.19 6.93
CA GLY A 84 19.54 3.77 8.27
C GLY A 84 18.06 3.88 8.71
N PRO A 85 17.84 4.35 9.95
CA PRO A 85 16.52 4.33 10.60
C PRO A 85 15.50 5.30 10.00
N VAL A 86 15.94 6.22 9.14
CA VAL A 86 15.11 7.17 8.40
C VAL A 86 15.45 7.07 6.92
N PHE A 87 14.51 6.61 6.10
CA PHE A 87 14.75 6.39 4.67
C PHE A 87 13.53 6.71 3.81
N LYS A 88 13.78 7.07 2.55
CA LYS A 88 12.73 7.31 1.54
C LYS A 88 12.38 6.04 0.76
N THR A 89 11.11 5.89 0.43
CA THR A 89 10.58 4.81 -0.40
C THR A 89 9.35 5.28 -1.19
N SER A 90 8.87 4.44 -2.11
CA SER A 90 7.57 4.62 -2.76
C SER A 90 6.75 3.35 -2.59
N LEU A 91 5.56 3.49 -2.04
CA LEU A 91 4.59 2.42 -1.83
C LEU A 91 3.24 2.85 -2.39
N VAL A 92 2.59 1.97 -3.15
CA VAL A 92 1.28 2.18 -3.78
C VAL A 92 1.25 3.49 -4.59
N GLY A 93 2.31 3.75 -5.35
CA GLY A 93 2.46 4.96 -6.17
C GLY A 93 2.72 6.26 -5.37
N SER A 94 2.78 6.18 -4.04
CA SER A 94 2.98 7.33 -3.16
C SER A 94 4.39 7.33 -2.57
N LYS A 95 5.08 8.47 -2.68
CA LYS A 95 6.39 8.66 -2.06
C LYS A 95 6.22 8.87 -0.57
N ALA A 96 7.03 8.19 0.23
CA ALA A 96 6.96 8.22 1.67
C ALA A 96 8.36 8.25 2.29
N VAL A 97 8.45 8.78 3.51
CA VAL A 97 9.60 8.61 4.39
C VAL A 97 9.19 7.65 5.49
N VAL A 98 9.96 6.60 5.65
CA VAL A 98 9.83 5.66 6.76
C VAL A 98 10.75 6.13 7.86
N VAL A 99 10.20 6.28 9.06
CA VAL A 99 10.93 6.55 10.29
C VAL A 99 10.75 5.37 11.23
N THR A 100 11.83 4.92 11.85
CA THR A 100 11.83 3.76 12.75
C THR A 100 12.41 4.13 14.12
N GLY A 101 12.13 3.29 15.12
CA GLY A 101 12.60 3.48 16.48
C GLY A 101 11.79 4.50 17.29
N GLN A 102 12.13 4.59 18.58
CA GLN A 102 11.37 5.39 19.55
C GLN A 102 11.30 6.87 19.19
N ALA A 103 12.41 7.46 18.73
CA ALA A 103 12.45 8.86 18.32
C ALA A 103 11.54 9.14 17.11
N GLY A 104 11.53 8.24 16.12
CA GLY A 104 10.63 8.32 14.97
C GLY A 104 9.16 8.21 15.37
N ASN A 105 8.82 7.25 16.22
CA ASN A 105 7.47 7.10 16.75
C ASN A 105 7.03 8.35 17.50
N ARG A 106 7.90 8.91 18.35
CA ARG A 106 7.61 10.16 19.07
C ARG A 106 7.38 11.32 18.09
N LEU A 107 8.20 11.46 17.06
CA LEU A 107 8.01 12.49 16.03
C LEU A 107 6.64 12.39 15.36
N VAL A 108 6.20 11.18 15.00
CA VAL A 108 4.93 10.95 14.31
C VAL A 108 3.73 11.18 15.25
N PHE A 109 3.81 10.68 16.49
CA PHE A 109 2.65 10.63 17.40
C PHE A 109 2.54 11.79 18.41
N SER A 110 3.56 12.65 18.57
CA SER A 110 3.52 13.69 19.61
C SER A 110 2.68 14.92 19.27
N GLY A 111 2.24 15.09 18.02
CA GLY A 111 1.55 16.30 17.59
C GLY A 111 0.07 16.39 17.99
N GLY A 112 -0.52 15.32 18.54
CA GLY A 112 -1.93 15.28 18.91
C GLY A 112 -2.85 15.59 17.73
N ASP A 113 -3.93 16.34 17.98
CA ASP A 113 -4.93 16.71 16.95
C ASP A 113 -4.37 17.63 15.84
N ASN A 114 -3.20 18.26 16.04
CA ASN A 114 -2.53 19.14 15.10
C ASN A 114 -1.23 18.51 14.53
N GLY A 115 -1.03 17.22 14.76
CA GLY A 115 0.18 16.49 14.36
C GLY A 115 0.19 16.04 12.90
N ILE A 116 1.07 15.08 12.61
CA ILE A 116 1.09 14.41 11.31
C ILE A 116 -0.25 13.67 11.13
N VAL A 117 -1.00 14.07 10.11
CA VAL A 117 -2.29 13.46 9.78
C VAL A 117 -2.11 12.18 8.99
N SER A 118 -3.03 11.23 9.19
CA SER A 118 -3.10 10.03 8.38
C SER A 118 -3.35 10.39 6.91
N ASN A 119 -2.55 9.82 6.02
CA ASN A 119 -2.71 9.96 4.57
C ASN A 119 -2.90 8.57 3.95
N LEU A 120 -4.04 7.96 4.26
CA LEU A 120 -4.38 6.63 3.76
C LEU A 120 -4.61 6.66 2.24
N PRO A 121 -4.43 5.52 1.56
CA PRO A 121 -4.83 5.38 0.17
C PRO A 121 -6.31 5.72 -0.01
N LYS A 122 -6.68 6.32 -1.15
CA LYS A 122 -8.08 6.68 -1.47
C LYS A 122 -9.07 5.51 -1.32
N SER A 123 -8.61 4.28 -1.56
CA SER A 123 -9.41 3.08 -1.38
C SER A 123 -9.86 2.87 0.07
N SER A 124 -9.08 3.32 1.06
CA SER A 124 -9.46 3.25 2.48
C SER A 124 -10.72 4.07 2.76
N GLY A 125 -10.81 5.30 2.25
CA GLY A 125 -12.03 6.12 2.38
C GLY A 125 -13.25 5.50 1.68
N SER A 126 -13.07 4.73 0.61
CA SER A 126 -14.16 3.98 -0.04
C SER A 126 -14.66 2.80 0.80
N ILE A 127 -13.76 2.15 1.56
CA ILE A 127 -14.10 0.98 2.40
C ILE A 127 -14.69 1.44 3.74
N PHE A 128 -14.02 2.37 4.42
CA PHE A 128 -14.41 2.82 5.76
C PHE A 128 -15.45 3.94 5.72
N GLY A 129 -15.58 4.63 4.60
CA GLY A 129 -16.41 5.83 4.45
C GLY A 129 -15.64 7.11 4.77
N LYS A 130 -15.92 8.17 4.00
CA LYS A 130 -15.31 9.51 4.10
C LYS A 130 -15.48 10.25 5.45
N HIS A 131 -16.31 9.72 6.34
CA HIS A 131 -16.58 10.26 7.67
C HIS A 131 -16.15 9.32 8.80
N SER A 132 -15.43 8.25 8.46
CA SER A 132 -14.83 7.34 9.43
C SER A 132 -13.78 8.05 10.28
N ILE A 133 -13.62 7.59 11.52
CA ILE A 133 -12.54 8.02 12.42
C ILE A 133 -11.15 7.83 11.78
N PHE A 134 -11.00 6.89 10.86
CA PHE A 134 -9.73 6.64 10.16
C PHE A 134 -9.42 7.67 9.06
N GLU A 135 -10.42 8.42 8.60
CA GLU A 135 -10.32 9.32 7.44
C GLU A 135 -10.44 10.80 7.81
N VAL A 136 -11.09 11.12 8.93
CA VAL A 136 -11.21 12.51 9.42
C VAL A 136 -10.01 12.92 10.28
N SER A 137 -9.74 14.23 10.35
CA SER A 137 -8.68 14.81 11.19
C SER A 137 -9.18 16.03 11.99
N GLY A 138 -8.35 16.53 12.91
CA GLY A 138 -8.63 17.73 13.70
C GLY A 138 -9.91 17.63 14.55
N SER A 139 -10.73 18.69 14.53
CA SER A 139 -11.94 18.79 15.37
C SER A 139 -12.98 17.69 15.10
N LYS A 140 -13.13 17.26 13.83
CA LYS A 140 -14.04 16.16 13.47
C LYS A 140 -13.56 14.83 14.05
N HIS A 141 -12.26 14.55 13.95
CA HIS A 141 -11.66 13.38 14.57
C HIS A 141 -11.84 13.41 16.09
N LYS A 142 -11.56 14.56 16.73
CA LYS A 142 -11.73 14.75 18.17
C LYS A 142 -13.16 14.48 18.64
N LEU A 143 -14.16 14.96 17.90
CA LEU A 143 -15.58 14.73 18.20
C LEU A 143 -15.93 13.24 18.14
N ILE A 144 -15.60 12.56 17.03
CA ILE A 144 -15.92 11.13 16.85
C ILE A 144 -15.17 10.28 17.87
N ARG A 145 -13.88 10.55 18.08
CA ARG A 145 -13.08 9.89 19.11
C ARG A 145 -13.69 10.08 20.50
N GLY A 146 -14.10 11.30 20.85
CA GLY A 146 -14.73 11.60 22.13
C GLY A 146 -16.01 10.79 22.37
N ALA A 147 -16.86 10.68 21.34
CA ALA A 147 -18.07 9.85 21.42
C ALA A 147 -17.74 8.35 21.60
N MET A 148 -16.77 7.82 20.84
CA MET A 148 -16.33 6.42 20.96
C MET A 148 -15.76 6.10 22.35
N MET A 149 -14.96 7.00 22.93
CA MET A 149 -14.33 6.77 24.23
C MET A 149 -15.33 6.58 25.37
N ASN A 150 -16.57 7.04 25.25
CA ASN A 150 -17.61 6.81 26.26
C ASN A 150 -18.03 5.34 26.34
N PHE A 151 -18.01 4.63 25.21
CA PHE A 151 -18.31 3.19 25.16
C PHE A 151 -17.14 2.34 25.65
N LEU A 152 -15.91 2.87 25.56
CA LEU A 152 -14.69 2.19 25.97
C LEU A 152 -14.28 2.47 27.42
N ARG A 153 -15.16 3.11 28.21
CA ARG A 153 -14.90 3.31 29.64
C ARG A 153 -14.93 1.99 30.40
N PRO A 154 -14.12 1.83 31.46
CA PRO A 154 -14.12 0.59 32.26
C PRO A 154 -15.50 0.15 32.71
N GLU A 155 -16.36 1.08 33.15
CA GLU A 155 -17.71 0.81 33.64
C GLU A 155 -18.67 0.34 32.54
N SER A 156 -18.42 0.77 31.29
CA SER A 156 -19.15 0.30 30.11
C SER A 156 -18.64 -1.08 29.70
N LEU A 157 -17.32 -1.25 29.63
CA LEU A 157 -16.67 -2.50 29.23
C LEU A 157 -16.97 -3.66 30.16
N GLN A 158 -16.99 -3.43 31.49
CA GLN A 158 -17.30 -4.47 32.48
C GLN A 158 -18.64 -5.17 32.22
N ARG A 159 -19.62 -4.45 31.68
CA ARG A 159 -20.94 -5.02 31.35
C ARG A 159 -20.88 -6.02 30.19
N PHE A 160 -19.89 -5.90 29.31
CA PHE A 160 -19.69 -6.78 28.16
C PHE A 160 -18.75 -7.95 28.49
N VAL A 161 -18.01 -7.92 29.59
CA VAL A 161 -17.02 -8.97 29.93
C VAL A 161 -17.69 -10.34 30.06
N GLY A 162 -18.85 -10.43 30.72
CA GLY A 162 -19.56 -11.70 30.88
C GLY A 162 -20.01 -12.30 29.53
N GLU A 163 -20.55 -11.47 28.64
CA GLU A 163 -20.97 -11.90 27.31
C GLU A 163 -19.77 -12.31 26.45
N MET A 164 -18.67 -11.53 26.48
CA MET A 164 -17.44 -11.88 25.77
C MET A 164 -16.86 -13.21 26.26
N ASP A 165 -16.81 -13.44 27.58
CA ASP A 165 -16.33 -14.71 28.16
C ASP A 165 -17.18 -15.90 27.70
N LEU A 166 -18.51 -15.73 27.68
CA LEU A 166 -19.44 -16.75 27.20
C LEU A 166 -19.20 -17.07 25.72
N LEU A 167 -19.13 -16.06 24.85
CA LEU A 167 -18.90 -16.24 23.41
C LEU A 167 -17.54 -16.90 23.13
N VAL A 168 -16.49 -16.49 23.86
CA VAL A 168 -15.16 -17.10 23.75
C VAL A 168 -15.21 -18.56 24.16
N LYS A 169 -15.86 -18.91 25.28
CA LYS A 169 -16.02 -20.30 25.71
C LYS A 169 -16.78 -21.13 24.67
N GLN A 170 -17.89 -20.62 24.15
CA GLN A 170 -18.66 -21.32 23.10
C GLN A 170 -17.81 -21.60 21.87
N GLN A 171 -17.06 -20.60 21.38
CA GLN A 171 -16.20 -20.76 20.21
C GLN A 171 -15.08 -21.77 20.48
N LEU A 172 -14.48 -21.74 21.67
CA LEU A 172 -13.47 -22.70 22.08
C LEU A 172 -14.04 -24.13 22.14
N PHE A 173 -15.21 -24.32 22.76
CA PHE A 173 -15.88 -25.62 22.80
C PHE A 173 -16.20 -26.14 21.40
N GLN A 174 -16.65 -25.27 20.49
CA GLN A 174 -16.93 -25.64 19.11
C GLN A 174 -15.66 -26.10 18.38
N VAL A 175 -14.57 -25.34 18.50
CA VAL A 175 -13.27 -25.67 17.86
C VAL A 175 -12.73 -27.00 18.41
N ILE A 176 -12.79 -27.18 19.73
CA ILE A 176 -12.34 -28.40 20.39
C ILE A 176 -13.19 -29.61 19.99
N SER A 177 -14.52 -29.45 19.94
CA SER A 177 -15.44 -30.54 19.56
C SER A 177 -15.34 -30.91 18.08
N TYR A 178 -15.02 -29.94 17.20
CA TYR A 178 -14.84 -30.18 15.77
C TYR A 178 -13.48 -30.84 15.44
N ASN A 179 -12.45 -30.62 16.26
CA ASN A 179 -11.10 -31.16 16.01
C ASN A 179 -10.49 -31.80 17.28
N PRO A 180 -11.13 -32.82 17.87
CA PRO A 180 -10.74 -33.36 19.18
C PRO A 180 -9.34 -33.99 19.16
N TYR A 181 -8.91 -34.54 18.02
CA TYR A 181 -7.62 -35.20 17.85
C TYR A 181 -6.41 -34.26 17.94
N ILE A 182 -6.60 -32.95 17.73
CA ILE A 182 -5.52 -31.95 17.85
C ILE A 182 -5.25 -31.61 19.33
N TYR A 183 -6.27 -31.69 20.18
CA TYR A 183 -6.20 -31.20 21.58
C TYR A 183 -6.16 -32.32 22.62
N PHE A 184 -6.69 -33.50 22.30
CA PHE A 184 -6.75 -34.64 23.20
C PHE A 184 -6.02 -35.86 22.63
N GLY A 185 -4.85 -35.66 22.00
CA GLY A 185 -4.08 -36.70 21.32
C GLY A 185 -4.08 -38.06 22.06
N ASN A 186 -4.18 -39.15 21.28
CA ASN A 186 -4.40 -40.55 21.69
C ASN A 186 -4.05 -40.95 23.12
#